data_AF-A0A2K0UN72-F1
#
_entry.id   AF-A0A2K0UN72-F1
#
_cell.length_a   1.000
_cell.length_b   1.000
_cell.length_c   1.000
_cell.angle_alpha   90.00
_cell.angle_beta   90.00
_cell.angle_gamma   90.00
#
_symmetry.space_group_name_H-M   'P 1'
#
loop_
_entity.id
_entity.type
_entity.pdbx_description
1 polymer ?
#
loop_
_entity_poly.entity_id
_entity_poly.type
_entity_poly.pdbx_seq_one_letter_code
_entity_poly.pdbx_strand_id
1 'polypeptide(L)'
;MCAGQTVFVPFLRQGIKPSDCIGIVGIGGLGHLAIQFAAAWGCTVVVFSSSDNKKQEALDFGATEFYNTSGLKAADVPKKINHLLVTTSAVPDWKL
;
A
#
# COMPACT_ATOMS: atom_id res chain seq x y z
N MET A 1 6.68 15.41 -13.40
CA MET A 1 6.61 14.33 -12.38
C MET A 1 5.15 14.18 -11.96
N CYS A 2 4.43 13.16 -12.45
CA CYS A 2 2.98 12.99 -12.17
C CYS A 2 2.75 11.96 -11.04
N ALA A 3 3.23 10.72 -11.22
CA ALA A 3 2.98 9.62 -10.29
C ALA A 3 3.41 9.91 -8.84
N GLY A 4 4.62 10.46 -8.65
CA GLY A 4 5.14 10.75 -7.31
C GLY A 4 4.30 11.77 -6.54
N GLN A 5 3.86 12.85 -7.21
CA GLN A 5 3.00 13.85 -6.58
C GLN A 5 1.63 13.24 -6.21
N THR A 6 1.07 12.39 -7.07
CA THR A 6 -0.21 11.71 -6.81
C THR A 6 -0.19 10.89 -5.53
N VAL A 7 0.89 10.15 -5.27
CA VAL A 7 0.99 9.31 -4.07
C VAL A 7 1.49 10.06 -2.84
N PHE A 8 2.25 11.15 -3.01
CA PHE A 8 2.80 11.91 -1.90
C PHE A 8 1.84 12.96 -1.31
N VAL A 9 1.04 13.65 -2.14
CA VAL A 9 0.09 14.67 -1.67
C VAL A 9 -0.89 14.17 -0.59
N PRO A 10 -1.41 12.93 -0.64
CA PRO A 10 -2.23 12.36 0.43
C PRO A 10 -1.56 12.36 1.81
N PHE A 11 -0.25 12.14 1.90
CA PHE A 11 0.49 12.17 3.16
C PHE A 11 0.36 13.52 3.86
N LEU A 12 0.46 14.59 3.07
CA LEU A 12 0.34 15.96 3.56
C LEU A 12 -1.12 16.32 3.88
N ARG A 13 -2.05 16.00 2.96
CA ARG A 13 -3.46 16.41 3.10
C ARG A 13 -4.21 15.68 4.20
N GLN A 14 -3.89 14.40 4.42
CA GLN A 14 -4.51 13.58 5.46
C GLN A 14 -3.72 13.60 6.78
N GLY A 15 -2.58 14.30 6.82
CA GLY A 15 -1.73 14.38 7.99
C GLY A 15 -1.22 13.01 8.43
N ILE A 16 -0.78 12.19 7.46
CA ILE A 16 -0.30 10.84 7.75
C ILE A 16 0.95 10.91 8.61
N LYS A 17 0.91 10.22 9.75
CA LYS A 17 2.00 10.23 10.72
C LYS A 17 2.98 9.10 10.43
N PRO A 18 4.28 9.27 10.76
CA PRO A 18 5.25 8.19 10.69
C PRO A 18 4.81 6.92 11.44
N SER A 19 4.05 7.05 12.54
CA SER A 19 3.55 5.89 13.29
C SER A 19 2.36 5.17 12.66
N ASP A 20 1.78 5.70 11.57
CA ASP A 20 0.56 5.14 10.98
C ASP A 20 0.85 3.86 10.18
N CYS A 21 -0.15 2.98 10.13
CA CYS A 21 -0.17 1.83 9.23
C CYS A 21 -0.87 2.20 7.93
N ILE A 22 -0.15 2.18 6.82
CA ILE A 22 -0.67 2.46 5.48
C ILE A 22 -0.83 1.16 4.70
N GLY A 23 -2.04 0.93 4.20
CA GLY A 23 -2.33 -0.08 3.19
C GLY A 23 -2.10 0.47 1.79
N ILE A 24 -1.46 -0.28 0.91
CA ILE A 24 -1.25 0.08 -0.49
C ILE A 24 -1.79 -1.04 -1.38
N VAL A 25 -2.73 -0.71 -2.26
CA VAL A 25 -3.32 -1.67 -3.20
C VAL A 25 -2.69 -1.50 -4.58
N GLY A 26 -2.05 -2.58 -5.04
CA GLY A 26 -1.38 -2.66 -6.34
C GLY A 26 0.10 -2.24 -6.31
N ILE A 27 0.92 -2.95 -7.09
CA ILE A 27 2.37 -2.70 -7.24
C ILE A 27 2.66 -2.39 -8.72
N GLY A 28 2.35 -1.15 -9.11
CA GLY A 28 2.59 -0.60 -10.45
C GLY A 28 3.39 0.70 -10.38
N GLY A 29 3.24 1.56 -11.40
CA GLY A 29 3.97 2.84 -11.47
C GLY A 29 3.70 3.80 -10.30
N LEU A 30 2.50 3.79 -9.73
CA LEU A 30 2.16 4.57 -8.54
C LEU A 30 2.47 3.79 -7.25
N GLY A 31 2.09 2.51 -7.21
CA GLY A 31 2.22 1.66 -6.03
C GLY A 31 3.66 1.54 -5.51
N HIS A 32 4.65 1.32 -6.38
CA HIS A 32 6.04 1.22 -5.91
C HIS A 32 6.55 2.51 -5.26
N LEU A 33 6.21 3.68 -5.85
CA LEU A 33 6.54 4.97 -5.26
C LEU A 33 5.80 5.18 -3.93
N ALA A 34 4.54 4.76 -3.83
CA ALA A 34 3.79 4.83 -2.58
C ALA A 34 4.44 4.00 -1.47
N ILE A 35 4.93 2.79 -1.80
CA ILE A 35 5.64 1.92 -0.84
C ILE A 35 6.91 2.60 -0.35
N GLN A 36 7.74 3.08 -1.29
CA GLN A 36 9.00 3.75 -0.97
C GLN A 36 8.80 5.01 -0.14
N PHE A 37 7.82 5.85 -0.49
CA PHE A 37 7.51 7.04 0.30
C PHE A 37 6.97 6.67 1.68
N ALA A 38 6.05 5.72 1.79
CA ALA A 38 5.51 5.30 3.08
C ALA A 38 6.61 4.74 4.00
N ALA A 39 7.49 3.89 3.46
CA ALA A 39 8.60 3.32 4.20
C ALA A 39 9.60 4.40 4.64
N ALA A 40 9.98 5.32 3.74
CA ALA A 40 10.87 6.43 4.07
C ALA A 40 10.24 7.44 5.05
N TRP A 41 8.91 7.57 5.04
CA TRP A 41 8.14 8.38 6.00
C TRP A 41 8.11 7.77 7.40
N GLY A 42 8.45 6.48 7.52
CA GLY A 42 8.48 5.74 8.79
C GLY A 42 7.23 4.90 9.06
N CYS A 43 6.26 4.88 8.13
CA CYS A 43 5.00 4.16 8.29
C CYS A 43 5.20 2.64 8.29
N THR A 44 4.28 1.92 8.94
CA THR A 44 4.13 0.48 8.69
C THR A 44 3.42 0.31 7.36
N VAL A 45 4.05 -0.39 6.41
CA VAL A 45 3.53 -0.49 5.04
C VAL A 45 2.99 -1.89 4.78
N VAL A 46 1.69 -1.98 4.50
CA VAL A 46 1.01 -3.23 4.18
C VAL A 46 0.59 -3.20 2.72
N VAL A 47 1.04 -4.16 1.92
CA VAL A 47 0.76 -4.20 0.48
C VAL A 47 -0.26 -5.27 0.16
N PHE A 48 -1.24 -4.91 -0.68
CA PHE A 48 -2.28 -5.78 -1.19
C PHE A 48 -2.12 -5.94 -2.71
N SER A 49 -2.03 -7.18 -3.19
CA SER A 49 -1.86 -7.50 -4.62
C SER A 49 -2.68 -8.73 -5.00
N SER A 50 -3.12 -8.85 -6.25
CA SER A 50 -3.86 -10.02 -6.74
C SER A 50 -2.99 -11.24 -7.06
N SER A 51 -1.67 -11.13 -6.95
CA SER A 51 -0.72 -12.22 -7.17
C SER A 51 0.54 -12.03 -6.35
N ASP A 52 1.19 -13.13 -5.97
CA ASP A 52 2.44 -13.16 -5.20
C ASP A 52 3.70 -12.82 -6.01
N ASN A 53 3.59 -12.71 -7.34
CA ASN A 53 4.73 -12.51 -8.25
C ASN A 53 5.60 -11.29 -7.90
N LYS A 54 5.01 -10.26 -7.28
CA LYS A 54 5.67 -9.02 -6.88
C LYS A 54 5.90 -8.88 -5.38
N LYS A 55 5.76 -9.98 -4.63
CA LYS A 55 5.94 -9.97 -3.18
C LYS A 55 7.35 -9.53 -2.79
N GLN A 56 8.37 -10.13 -3.39
CA GLN A 56 9.76 -9.79 -3.09
C GLN A 56 10.07 -8.34 -3.45
N GLU A 57 9.63 -7.90 -4.64
CA GLU A 57 9.79 -6.52 -5.09
C GLU A 57 9.15 -5.51 -4.11
N ALA A 58 7.96 -5.81 -3.58
CA ALA A 58 7.32 -4.97 -2.57
C ALA A 58 8.14 -4.88 -1.27
N LEU A 59 8.68 -6.01 -0.79
CA LEU A 59 9.54 -6.04 0.40
C LEU A 59 10.82 -5.25 0.18
N ASP A 60 11.44 -5.38 -0.99
CA ASP A 60 12.66 -4.66 -1.37
C ASP A 60 12.41 -3.14 -1.43
N PHE A 61 11.20 -2.72 -1.78
CA PHE A 61 10.78 -1.31 -1.73
C PHE A 61 10.44 -0.78 -0.33
N GLY A 62 10.42 -1.65 0.69
CA GLY A 62 10.16 -1.27 2.08
C GLY A 62 8.78 -1.65 2.61
N ALA A 63 8.04 -2.54 1.93
CA ALA A 63 6.83 -3.11 2.51
C ALA A 63 7.16 -3.90 3.79
N THR A 64 6.39 -3.68 4.85
CA THR A 64 6.48 -4.46 6.09
C THR A 64 5.76 -5.80 5.94
N GLU A 65 4.61 -5.79 5.28
CA GLU A 65 3.77 -6.97 5.06
C GLU A 65 3.20 -6.98 3.64
N PHE A 66 2.91 -8.18 3.15
CA PHE A 66 2.32 -8.39 1.83
C PHE A 66 1.21 -9.43 1.92
N TYR A 67 0.06 -9.10 1.35
CA TYR A 67 -1.11 -9.96 1.27
C TYR A 67 -1.56 -10.12 -0.16
N ASN A 68 -1.70 -11.38 -0.59
CA ASN A 68 -2.42 -11.71 -1.80
C ASN A 68 -3.92 -11.56 -1.53
N THR A 69 -4.62 -10.72 -2.30
CA THR A 69 -6.04 -10.46 -2.14
C THR A 69 -6.93 -11.62 -2.59
N SER A 70 -6.40 -12.57 -3.37
CA SER A 70 -7.13 -13.77 -3.78
C SER A 70 -7.44 -14.65 -2.57
N GLY A 71 -8.68 -14.58 -2.07
CA GLY A 71 -9.13 -15.36 -0.93
C GLY A 71 -8.80 -14.75 0.44
N LEU A 72 -8.26 -13.52 0.47
CA LEU A 72 -8.03 -12.78 1.69
C LEU A 72 -9.35 -12.38 2.33
N LYS A 73 -9.51 -12.62 3.62
CA LYS A 73 -10.62 -12.07 4.41
C LYS A 73 -10.11 -10.93 5.27
N ALA A 74 -10.97 -9.97 5.59
CA ALA A 74 -10.60 -8.85 6.47
C ALA A 74 -10.01 -9.30 7.83
N ALA A 75 -10.44 -10.45 8.35
CA ALA A 75 -9.95 -11.03 9.60
C ALA A 75 -8.49 -11.51 9.54
N ASP A 76 -7.96 -11.75 8.33
CA ASP A 76 -6.59 -12.24 8.12
C ASP A 76 -5.56 -11.11 8.18
N VAL A 77 -5.99 -9.85 8.20
CA VAL A 77 -5.13 -8.67 8.33
C VAL A 77 -5.04 -8.30 9.82
N PRO A 78 -3.94 -8.65 10.51
CA PRO A 78 -3.85 -8.54 11.97
C PRO A 78 -3.76 -7.09 12.46
N LYS A 79 -3.39 -6.16 11.58
CA LYS A 79 -3.16 -4.75 11.90
C LYS A 79 -4.30 -3.88 11.37
N LYS A 80 -4.72 -2.93 12.21
CA LYS A 80 -5.62 -1.86 11.78
C LYS A 80 -4.91 -0.96 10.77
N ILE A 81 -5.46 -0.86 9.58
CA ILE A 81 -5.00 0.10 8.56
C ILE A 81 -5.56 1.48 8.88
N ASN A 82 -4.70 2.49 9.02
CA ASN A 82 -5.09 3.88 9.25
C ASN A 82 -5.50 4.57 7.95
N HIS A 83 -4.75 4.31 6.87
CA HIS A 83 -4.97 4.89 5.54
C HIS A 83 -4.81 3.81 4.46
N LEU A 84 -5.69 3.80 3.46
CA LEU A 84 -5.61 2.88 2.33
C LEU A 84 -5.41 3.65 1.02
N LEU A 85 -4.26 3.48 0.39
CA LEU A 85 -3.92 4.06 -0.91
C LEU A 85 -4.24 3.06 -2.02
N VAL A 86 -5.26 3.34 -2.82
CA VAL A 86 -5.65 2.51 -3.97
C VAL A 86 -4.95 3.01 -5.22
N THR A 87 -4.00 2.22 -5.73
CA THR A 87 -3.16 2.63 -6.89
C THR A 87 -3.37 1.78 -8.13
N THR A 88 -4.40 0.91 -8.11
CA THR A 88 -4.78 0.06 -9.22
C THR A 88 -5.46 0.88 -10.33
N SER A 89 -5.28 0.45 -11.57
CA SER A 89 -5.96 1.05 -12.74
C SER A 89 -7.43 0.64 -12.85
N ALA A 90 -7.80 -0.47 -12.21
CA ALA A 90 -9.18 -0.94 -12.08
C ALA A 90 -9.65 -0.79 -10.64
N VAL A 91 -10.96 -0.66 -10.45
CA VAL A 91 -11.58 -0.63 -9.12
C VAL A 91 -11.40 -2.01 -8.47
N PRO A 92 -10.77 -2.10 -7.28
CA PRO A 92 -10.68 -3.36 -6.54
C PRO A 92 -12.07 -3.91 -6.19
N ASP A 93 -12.19 -5.23 -6.11
CA ASP A 93 -13.39 -5.83 -5.52
C ASP A 93 -13.36 -5.63 -4.00
N TRP A 94 -14.33 -4.88 -3.48
CA TRP A 94 -14.43 -4.53 -2.07
C TRP A 94 -15.18 -5.56 -1.22
N LYS A 95 -15.63 -6.68 -1.80
CA LYS A 95 -16.38 -7.73 -1.09
C LYS A 95 -15.51 -8.69 -0.27
N LEU A 96 -14.31 -8.24 0.14
CA LEU A 96 -13.38 -8.98 1.00
C LEU A 96 -13.97 -9.25 2.41
#